data_AF-A0A939C9P0-F1
#
_entry.id   AF-A0A939C9P0-F1
#
_cell.length_a   1.000
_cell.length_b   1.000
_cell.length_c   1.000
_cell.angle_alpha   90.00
_cell.angle_beta   90.00
_cell.angle_gamma   90.00
#
_symmetry.space_group_name_H-M   'P 1'
#
loop_
_entity.id
_entity.type
_entity.pdbx_description
1 polymer ?
#
loop_
_entity_poly.entity_id
_entity_poly.type
_entity_poly.pdbx_seq_one_letter_code
_entity_poly.pdbx_strand_id
1 'polypeptide(L)' 'MNFTVKEAAAVFGQQIENETPLASVEFDSRLIKENSLFVPLAGTRDGHEFAQQAKDNGAIATLWSHPTIEPPQDIL' A
#
# COMPACT_ATOMS: atom_id res chain seq x y z
N MET A 1 15.93 3.04 -1.98
CA MET A 1 15.46 2.82 -0.59
C MET A 1 15.76 1.37 -0.25
N ASN A 2 16.27 1.05 0.94
CA ASN A 2 16.52 -0.32 1.40
C ASN A 2 15.52 -0.64 2.52
N PHE A 3 14.25 -0.80 2.15
CA PHE A 3 13.13 -1.04 3.07
C PHE A 3 12.21 -2.08 2.43
N THR A 4 11.73 -3.03 3.21
CA THR A 4 10.96 -4.18 2.73
C THR A 4 9.51 -4.15 3.21
N VAL A 5 8.65 -4.97 2.59
CA VAL A 5 7.25 -5.14 3.04
C VAL A 5 7.19 -5.64 4.50
N LYS A 6 8.07 -6.58 4.88
CA LYS A 6 8.20 -7.08 6.25
C LYS A 6 8.49 -5.98 7.26
N GLU A 7 9.43 -5.09 6.94
CA GLU A 7 9.77 -3.96 7.82
C GLU A 7 8.62 -2.97 7.93
N ALA A 8 7.92 -2.69 6.82
CA ALA A 8 6.70 -1.86 6.83
C ALA A 8 5.65 -2.47 7.76
N ALA A 9 5.34 -3.75 7.59
CA ALA A 9 4.37 -4.48 8.39
C ALA A 9 4.73 -4.48 9.88
N ALA A 10 6.01 -4.71 10.22
CA ALA A 10 6.50 -4.77 11.59
C ALA A 10 6.28 -3.45 12.36
N VAL A 11 6.39 -2.29 11.70
CA VAL A 11 6.12 -0.98 12.32
C VAL A 11 4.67 -0.86 12.79
N PHE A 12 3.74 -1.52 12.09
CA PHE A 12 2.32 -1.54 12.45
C PHE A 12 1.93 -2.78 13.28
N GLY A 13 2.91 -3.51 13.84
CA GLY A 13 2.68 -4.70 14.65
C GLY A 13 2.16 -5.91 13.86
N GLN A 14 2.20 -5.85 12.53
CA GLN A 14 1.87 -6.98 11.66
C GLN A 14 3.11 -7.88 11.50
N GLN A 15 2.89 -9.19 11.40
CA GLN A 15 3.96 -10.17 11.17
C GLN A 15 3.72 -10.80 9.79
N ILE A 16 4.43 -10.28 8.79
CA ILE A 16 4.34 -10.73 7.39
C ILE A 16 5.74 -11.18 6.95
N GLU A 17 5.84 -12.41 6.44
CA GLU A 17 7.09 -12.96 5.89
C GLU A 17 7.21 -12.62 4.40
N ASN A 18 7.33 -11.32 4.10
CA ASN A 18 7.59 -10.83 2.74
C ASN A 18 8.78 -9.87 2.73
N GLU A 19 9.91 -10.34 2.20
CA GLU A 19 11.17 -9.58 2.15
C GLU A 19 11.35 -8.79 0.84
N THR A 20 10.28 -8.63 0.05
CA THR A 20 10.34 -7.87 -1.20
C THR A 20 10.70 -6.41 -0.89
N PRO A 21 11.74 -5.85 -1.54
CA PRO A 21 12.12 -4.46 -1.35
C PRO A 21 11.09 -3.53 -1.97
N LEU A 22 10.73 -2.49 -1.23
CA LEU A 22 9.85 -1.42 -1.69
C LEU A 22 10.67 -0.40 -2.50
N ALA A 23 10.22 -0.12 -3.72
CA ALA A 23 10.84 0.85 -4.60
C ALA A 23 10.50 2.29 -4.19
N SER A 24 9.25 2.51 -3.78
CA SER A 24 8.70 3.82 -3.39
C SER A 24 7.52 3.66 -2.43
N VAL A 25 7.18 4.74 -1.73
CA VAL A 25 5.98 4.86 -0.90
C VAL A 25 5.20 6.06 -1.42
N GLU A 26 3.97 5.85 -1.84
CA GLU A 26 3.16 6.90 -2.46
C GLU A 26 1.74 6.90 -1.88
N PHE A 27 1.19 8.10 -1.67
CA PHE A 27 -0.22 8.30 -1.30
C PHE A 27 -1.07 8.70 -2.51
N ASP A 28 -0.44 9.10 -3.62
CA ASP A 28 -1.10 9.42 -4.88
C ASP A 28 -0.97 8.22 -5.81
N SER A 29 -2.10 7.55 -6.10
CA SER A 29 -2.13 6.35 -6.95
C SER A 29 -1.56 6.61 -8.36
N ARG A 30 -1.53 7.86 -8.82
CA ARG A 30 -0.97 8.26 -10.12
C ARG A 30 0.56 8.24 -10.15
N LEU A 31 1.20 8.27 -8.98
CA LEU A 31 2.65 8.25 -8.84
C LEU A 31 3.19 6.85 -8.52
N ILE A 32 2.29 5.90 -8.24
CA ILE A 32 2.65 4.50 -7.99
C ILE A 32 3.40 3.91 -9.17
N LYS A 33 4.41 3.11 -8.83
CA LYS A 33 5.24 2.31 -9.75
C LYS A 33 5.31 0.87 -9.23
N GLU A 34 5.88 -0.02 -10.04
CA GLU A 34 6.17 -1.39 -9.62
C GLU A 34 6.90 -1.44 -8.27
N ASN A 35 6.48 -2.37 -7.40
CA ASN A 35 6.99 -2.56 -6.04
C ASN A 35 6.80 -1.35 -5.11
N SER A 36 5.75 -0.56 -5.30
CA SER A 36 5.42 0.52 -4.36
C SER A 36 4.57 0.04 -3.18
N LEU A 37 4.67 0.76 -2.07
CA LEU A 37 3.70 0.74 -0.97
C LEU A 37 2.71 1.89 -1.17
N PHE A 38 1.41 1.58 -1.24
CA PHE A 38 0.37 2.59 -1.30
C PHE A 38 -0.09 2.99 0.11
N VAL A 39 -0.26 4.30 0.35
CA VAL A 39 -0.75 4.84 1.61
C VAL A 39 -2.01 5.67 1.36
N PRO A 40 -3.20 5.03 1.40
CA PRO A 40 -4.45 5.76 1.24
C PRO A 40 -4.67 6.68 2.45
N LEU A 41 -4.84 7.97 2.17
CA LEU A 41 -5.16 8.96 3.19
C LEU A 41 -6.65 9.32 3.11
N ALA A 42 -7.32 9.36 4.27
CA ALA A 42 -8.66 9.92 4.36
C ALA A 42 -8.58 11.45 4.19
N GLY A 43 -9.41 11.99 3.30
CA GLY A 43 -9.41 13.41 2.97
C GLY A 43 -10.66 13.82 2.20
N THR A 44 -10.62 14.95 1.49
CA THR A 44 -11.75 15.44 0.68
C THR A 44 -12.16 14.43 -0.39
N ARG A 45 -11.18 13.73 -0.97
CA ARG A 45 -11.38 12.50 -1.75
C ARG A 45 -10.70 11.40 -0.98
N ASP A 46 -11.39 10.30 -0.76
CA ASP A 46 -10.86 9.23 0.06
C ASP A 46 -9.82 8.44 -0.75
N GLY A 47 -8.58 8.38 -0.25
CA GLY A 47 -7.50 7.64 -0.88
C GLY A 47 -7.82 6.15 -1.09
N HIS A 48 -8.68 5.57 -0.24
CA HIS A 48 -9.06 4.16 -0.31
C HIS A 48 -9.84 3.84 -1.59
N GLU A 49 -10.55 4.82 -2.17
CA GLU A 49 -11.24 4.66 -3.47
C GLU A 49 -10.26 4.39 -4.63
N PHE A 50 -8.97 4.72 -4.45
CA PHE A 50 -7.94 4.57 -5.48
C PHE A 50 -7.02 3.37 -5.26
N ALA A 51 -7.32 2.51 -4.28
CA ALA A 51 -6.49 1.36 -3.95
C ALA A 51 -6.39 0.36 -5.11
N GLN A 52 -7.49 0.13 -5.84
CA GLN A 52 -7.46 -0.72 -7.04
C GLN A 52 -6.53 -0.13 -8.12
N GLN A 53 -6.62 1.18 -8.35
CA GLN A 53 -5.74 1.87 -9.30
C GLN A 53 -4.26 1.79 -8.88
N ALA A 54 -3.97 1.91 -7.59
CA ALA A 54 -2.61 1.74 -7.06
C ALA A 54 -2.10 0.30 -7.29
N LYS A 55 -2.93 -0.71 -7.02
CA LYS A 55 -2.60 -2.12 -7.33
C LYS A 55 -2.29 -2.29 -8.81
N ASP A 56 -3.16 -1.79 -9.69
CA ASP A 56 -3.01 -1.90 -11.14
C ASP A 56 -1.74 -1.19 -11.65
N ASN A 57 -1.28 -0.14 -10.96
CA ASN A 57 -0.05 0.59 -11.24
C ASN A 57 1.22 -0.07 -10.66
N GLY A 58 1.08 -1.18 -9.92
CA GLY A 58 2.20 -1.97 -9.40
C GLY A 58 2.46 -1.84 -7.91
N ALA A 59 1.50 -1.32 -7.12
CA ALA A 59 1.58 -1.41 -5.67
C ALA A 59 1.49 -2.89 -5.24
N ILE A 60 2.43 -3.32 -4.40
CA ILE A 60 2.48 -4.70 -3.88
C ILE A 60 1.91 -4.82 -2.46
N ALA A 61 1.75 -3.68 -1.78
CA ALA A 61 1.18 -3.58 -0.45
C ALA A 61 0.42 -2.25 -0.31
N THR A 62 -0.57 -2.21 0.58
CA THR A 62 -1.26 -0.98 0.96
C THR A 62 -1.44 -0.91 2.48
N LEU A 63 -1.30 0.28 3.05
CA LEU A 63 -1.87 0.52 4.37
C LEU A 63 -3.39 0.60 4.26
N TRP A 64 -4.09 0.23 5.33
CA TRP A 64 -5.55 0.24 5.31
C TRP A 64 -6.13 0.70 6.64
N SER A 65 -7.05 1.66 6.58
CA SER A 65 -7.81 2.11 7.76
C SER A 65 -9.29 2.34 7.48
N HIS A 66 -9.79 2.01 6.28
CA HIS A 66 -11.20 2.23 5.96
C HIS A 66 -12.10 1.22 6.70
N PRO A 67 -13.17 1.67 7.39
CA PRO A 67 -13.95 0.81 8.27
C PRO A 67 -14.89 -0.16 7.54
N THR A 68 -15.28 0.15 6.30
CA THR A 68 -16.34 -0.59 5.57
C THR A 68 -15.99 -1.00 4.15
N ILE A 69 -14.88 -0.50 3.61
CA ILE A 69 -14.41 -0.84 2.27
C ILE A 69 -13.24 -1.77 2.52
N GLU A 70 -13.27 -2.93 1.86
CA GLU A 70 -12.16 -3.87 1.92
C GLU A 70 -11.05 -3.43 0.93
N PRO A 71 -9.78 -3.68 1.26
CA PRO A 71 -8.71 -3.50 0.29
C PRO A 71 -8.93 -4.41 -0.93
N PRO A 72 -8.35 -4.07 -2.10
CA PRO A 72 -8.35 -4.97 -3.25
C PRO A 72 -7.88 -6.38 -2.87
N GLN A 73 -8.44 -7.41 -3.51
CA GLN A 73 -7.91 -8.78 -3.34
C GLN A 73 -6.47 -8.85 -3.85
N ASP A 74 -5.68 -9.80 -3.36
CA ASP A 74 -4.29 -10.05 -3.81
C ASP A 74 -3.35 -8.81 -3.73
N ILE A 75 -3.59 -7.93 -2.76
CA ILE A 75 -2.60 -6.93 -2.30
C ILE A 75 -2.33 -7.19 -0.83
N LEU A 76 -1.08 -6.98 -0.39
CA LEU A 76 -0.67 -7.13 1.00
C LEU A 76 -1.13 -5.97 1.88
#